data_AF-A0A931W099-F1
#
_entry.id   AF-A0A931W099-F1
#
_cell.length_a   1.000
_cell.length_b   1.000
_cell.length_c   1.000
_cell.angle_alpha   90.00
_cell.angle_beta   90.00
_cell.angle_gamma   90.00
#
_symmetry.space_group_name_H-M   'P 1'
#
loop_
_entity.id
_entity.type
_entity.pdbx_description
1 polymer ?
#
loop_
_entity_poly.entity_id
_entity_poly.type
_entity_poly.pdbx_seq_one_letter_code
_entity_poly.pdbx_strand_id
1 'polypeptide(L)'
;MKRTGILMLAIALGALAAFSHEQHESREVKLVGEVIDTACYVSHDSRGPDHLECARECAAQGISLGILEEKTGRVYISLPVDHSNPNAKLTEFIAKRVEVKGTVFTKGGLKGLFVQSVRELPAAPSGGASQR
;
A
#
# COMPACT_ATOMS: atom_id res chain seq x y z
N MET A 1 49.05 -31.06 -27.70
CA MET A 1 47.75 -31.07 -28.41
C MET A 1 46.66 -31.49 -27.43
N LYS A 2 45.45 -30.89 -27.54
CA LYS A 2 44.20 -31.16 -26.76
C LYS A 2 44.04 -30.40 -25.42
N ARG A 3 43.90 -29.07 -25.48
CA ARG A 3 43.44 -28.18 -24.37
C ARG A 3 42.07 -27.53 -24.69
N THR A 4 41.17 -28.23 -25.37
CA THR A 4 39.94 -27.66 -25.93
C THR A 4 38.64 -28.17 -25.28
N GLY A 5 38.73 -28.90 -24.15
CA GLY A 5 37.55 -29.55 -23.53
C GLY A 5 36.88 -28.81 -22.36
N ILE A 6 37.46 -27.72 -21.85
CA ILE A 6 37.01 -27.13 -20.56
C ILE A 6 36.08 -25.92 -20.75
N LEU A 7 36.05 -25.31 -21.94
CA LEU A 7 35.30 -24.05 -22.13
C LEU A 7 33.80 -24.23 -22.41
N MET A 8 33.33 -25.44 -22.72
CA MET A 8 31.90 -25.70 -23.04
C MET A 8 31.03 -26.03 -21.81
N LEU A 9 31.62 -26.39 -20.65
CA LEU A 9 30.84 -26.74 -19.46
C LEU A 9 30.47 -25.53 -18.58
N ALA A 10 31.15 -24.39 -18.75
CA ALA A 10 30.89 -23.19 -17.96
C ALA A 10 29.69 -22.36 -18.44
N ILE A 11 29.25 -22.54 -19.69
CA ILE A 11 28.14 -21.76 -20.28
C ILE A 11 26.77 -22.37 -19.90
N ALA A 12 26.70 -23.68 -19.64
CA ALA A 12 25.45 -24.35 -19.29
C ALA A 12 24.96 -24.06 -17.85
N LEU A 13 25.85 -23.65 -16.93
CA LEU A 13 25.48 -23.39 -15.53
C LEU A 13 24.98 -21.96 -15.28
N GLY A 14 25.21 -21.02 -16.21
CA GLY A 14 24.77 -19.62 -16.08
C GLY A 14 23.31 -19.37 -16.48
N ALA A 15 22.68 -20.29 -17.20
CA ALA A 15 21.33 -20.09 -17.74
C ALA A 15 20.19 -20.40 -16.75
N LEU A 16 20.47 -21.06 -15.61
CA LEU A 16 19.44 -21.37 -14.60
C LEU A 16 19.13 -20.22 -13.64
N ALA A 17 19.93 -19.15 -13.60
CA ALA A 17 19.72 -18.03 -12.67
C ALA A 17 18.75 -16.95 -13.18
N ALA A 18 18.33 -17.00 -14.45
CA ALA A 18 17.52 -15.95 -15.07
C ALA A 18 15.99 -16.13 -14.90
N PHE A 19 15.55 -17.23 -14.27
CA PHE A 19 14.13 -17.46 -13.96
C PHE A 19 13.84 -17.25 -12.48
N SER A 20 14.19 -16.08 -11.95
CA SER A 20 13.52 -15.58 -10.75
C SER A 20 12.08 -15.25 -11.14
N HIS A 21 11.17 -16.21 -10.98
CA HIS A 21 9.74 -15.90 -10.93
C HIS A 21 9.59 -14.80 -9.87
N GLU A 22 9.19 -13.59 -10.29
CA GLU A 22 8.71 -12.54 -9.39
C GLU A 22 7.54 -13.15 -8.62
N GLN A 23 7.83 -13.71 -7.44
CA GLN A 23 6.78 -14.14 -6.53
C GLN A 23 6.02 -12.88 -6.16
N HIS A 24 4.72 -12.86 -6.46
CA HIS A 24 3.83 -11.82 -5.98
C HIS A 24 3.88 -11.86 -4.45
N GLU A 25 4.65 -10.96 -3.85
CA GLU A 25 4.78 -10.85 -2.39
C GLU A 25 3.45 -10.33 -1.84
N SER A 26 2.65 -11.24 -1.29
CA SER A 26 1.48 -10.91 -0.50
C SER A 26 1.73 -11.25 0.97
N ARG A 27 1.30 -10.37 1.87
CA ARG A 27 1.49 -10.54 3.31
C ARG A 27 0.27 -10.07 4.09
N GLU A 28 -0.22 -10.89 5.01
CA GLU A 28 -1.22 -10.45 5.97
C GLU A 28 -0.62 -9.43 6.95
N VAL A 29 -1.35 -8.35 7.18
CA VAL A 29 -0.90 -7.24 8.02
C VAL A 29 -2.00 -6.81 8.98
N LYS A 30 -1.54 -6.21 10.07
CA LYS A 30 -2.33 -5.39 10.96
C LYS A 30 -1.59 -4.07 11.12
N LEU A 31 -2.15 -2.97 10.62
CA LEU A 31 -1.52 -1.66 10.64
C LEU A 31 -2.43 -0.60 11.24
N VAL A 32 -1.82 0.47 11.74
CA VAL A 32 -2.53 1.63 12.31
C VAL A 32 -2.17 2.85 11.48
N GLY A 33 -3.18 3.64 11.11
CA GLY A 33 -2.97 4.80 10.25
C GLY A 33 -4.21 5.64 10.10
N GLU A 34 -4.10 6.67 9.27
CA GLU A 34 -5.20 7.54 8.87
C GLU A 34 -5.78 7.09 7.54
N VAL A 35 -7.10 7.09 7.40
CA VAL A 35 -7.74 6.92 6.08
C VAL A 35 -7.65 8.22 5.30
N ILE A 36 -6.97 8.18 4.16
CA ILE A 36 -6.68 9.35 3.32
C ILE A 36 -7.27 9.20 1.92
N ASP A 37 -7.53 10.34 1.29
CA ASP A 37 -7.59 10.44 -0.17
C ASP A 37 -6.17 10.29 -0.72
N THR A 38 -5.92 9.29 -1.57
CA THR A 38 -4.58 9.04 -2.09
C THR A 38 -4.13 10.07 -3.12
N ALA A 39 -5.04 10.63 -3.91
CA ALA A 39 -4.71 11.63 -4.91
C ALA A 39 -4.33 12.94 -4.23
N CYS A 40 -5.19 13.47 -3.37
CA CYS A 40 -4.96 14.75 -2.69
C CYS A 40 -3.79 14.70 -1.70
N TYR A 41 -3.57 13.57 -1.03
CA TYR A 41 -2.39 13.40 -0.18
C TYR A 41 -1.09 13.44 -1.01
N VAL A 42 -1.03 12.71 -2.12
CA VAL A 42 0.21 12.63 -2.92
C VAL A 42 0.48 13.94 -3.67
N SER A 43 -0.54 14.63 -4.18
CA SER A 43 -0.36 15.85 -4.97
C SER A 43 -0.26 17.13 -4.13
N HIS A 44 -0.89 17.17 -2.95
CA HIS A 44 -1.09 18.40 -2.18
C HIS A 44 -0.84 18.24 -0.67
N ASP A 45 -0.38 17.07 -0.21
CA ASP A 45 -0.23 16.73 1.22
C ASP A 45 -1.50 16.97 2.06
N SER A 46 -2.66 16.99 1.40
CA SER A 46 -3.94 17.30 2.03
C SER A 46 -4.55 16.05 2.69
N ARG A 47 -4.90 16.16 3.97
CA ARG A 47 -5.51 15.10 4.79
C ARG A 47 -6.12 15.66 6.08
N GLY A 48 -6.64 14.80 6.95
CA GLY A 48 -7.20 15.17 8.24
C GLY A 48 -8.60 15.78 8.17
N PRO A 49 -9.15 16.20 9.32
CA PRO A 49 -10.53 16.67 9.43
C PRO A 49 -10.87 17.83 8.50
N ASP A 50 -9.91 18.74 8.26
CA ASP A 50 -10.08 19.90 7.38
C ASP A 50 -10.24 19.52 5.91
N HIS A 51 -9.85 18.29 5.53
CA HIS A 51 -9.93 17.78 4.17
C HIS A 51 -11.06 16.74 3.97
N LEU A 52 -11.91 16.53 4.98
CA LEU A 52 -12.92 15.47 4.98
C LEU A 52 -13.90 15.53 3.81
N GLU A 53 -14.50 16.70 3.53
CA GLU A 53 -15.52 16.82 2.50
C GLU A 53 -14.94 16.63 1.08
N CYS A 54 -13.76 17.20 0.81
CA CYS A 54 -13.07 16.99 -0.46
C CYS A 54 -12.70 15.52 -0.68
N ALA A 55 -12.20 14.85 0.35
CA ALA A 55 -11.87 13.42 0.29
C ALA A 55 -13.12 12.54 0.06
N ARG A 56 -14.28 12.92 0.62
CA ARG A 56 -15.56 12.22 0.36
C ARG A 56 -16.00 12.35 -1.09
N GLU A 57 -15.90 13.54 -1.66
CA GLU A 57 -16.24 13.79 -3.07
C GLU A 57 -15.33 12.98 -4.00
N CYS A 58 -14.03 12.99 -3.76
CA CYS A 58 -13.06 12.21 -4.52
C CYS A 58 -13.32 10.70 -4.41
N ALA A 59 -13.62 10.19 -3.21
CA ALA A 59 -13.99 8.79 -3.02
C ALA A 59 -15.27 8.41 -3.77
N ALA A 60 -16.24 9.33 -3.86
CA ALA A 60 -17.47 9.16 -4.65
C ALA A 60 -17.22 9.15 -6.16
N GLN A 61 -16.17 9.84 -6.63
CA GLN A 61 -15.68 9.76 -8.02
C GLN A 61 -14.83 8.50 -8.31
N GLY A 62 -14.65 7.62 -7.32
CA GLY A 62 -13.91 6.37 -7.48
C GLY A 62 -12.40 6.48 -7.27
N ILE A 63 -11.89 7.61 -6.78
CA ILE A 63 -10.50 7.70 -6.32
C ILE A 63 -10.34 6.75 -5.14
N SER A 64 -9.35 5.85 -5.24
CA SER A 64 -9.12 4.87 -4.19
C SER A 64 -8.63 5.56 -2.92
N LEU A 65 -9.34 5.34 -1.82
CA LEU A 65 -8.86 5.68 -0.49
C LEU A 65 -7.64 4.81 -0.13
N GLY A 66 -6.86 5.28 0.84
CA GLY A 66 -5.70 4.55 1.32
C GLY A 66 -5.49 4.73 2.81
N ILE A 67 -4.49 4.02 3.33
CA ILE A 67 -4.04 4.18 4.71
C ILE A 67 -2.66 4.81 4.72
N LEU A 68 -2.53 5.95 5.38
CA LEU A 68 -1.25 6.52 5.75
C LEU A 68 -0.82 5.92 7.09
N GLU A 69 0.14 4.99 7.05
CA GLU A 69 0.56 4.24 8.24
C GLU A 69 1.40 5.12 9.18
N GLU A 70 1.02 5.13 10.46
CA GLU A 70 1.52 6.06 11.48
C GLU A 70 3.04 5.97 11.71
N LYS A 71 3.62 4.76 11.73
CA LYS A 71 5.02 4.55 12.14
C LYS A 71 6.01 4.79 11.02
N THR A 72 5.62 4.53 9.78
CA THR A 72 6.52 4.48 8.63
C THR A 72 6.21 5.54 7.59
N GLY A 73 5.07 6.24 7.71
CA GLY A 73 4.60 7.22 6.73
C GLY A 73 4.29 6.60 5.37
N ARG A 74 4.20 5.26 5.28
CA ARG A 74 3.91 4.58 4.02
C ARG A 74 2.43 4.66 3.71
N VAL A 75 2.14 4.94 2.44
CA VAL A 75 0.78 4.88 1.89
C VAL A 75 0.49 3.45 1.42
N TYR A 76 -0.66 2.94 1.84
CA TYR A 76 -1.23 1.67 1.38
C TYR A 76 -2.53 1.97 0.64
N ILE A 77 -2.54 1.81 -0.68
CA ILE A 77 -3.72 2.11 -1.52
C ILE A 77 -4.72 0.96 -1.39
N SER A 78 -6.00 1.27 -1.16
CA SER A 78 -7.04 0.24 -1.14
C SER A 78 -7.16 -0.42 -2.51
N LEU A 79 -6.93 -1.74 -2.57
CA LEU A 79 -7.00 -2.54 -3.79
C LEU A 79 -8.05 -3.64 -3.61
N PRO A 80 -9.13 -3.68 -4.43
CA PRO A 80 -10.18 -4.67 -4.33
C PRO A 80 -9.82 -5.88 -5.20
N VAL A 81 -9.02 -6.81 -4.67
CA VAL A 81 -8.64 -8.03 -5.40
C VAL A 81 -9.85 -8.96 -5.68
N ASP A 82 -10.97 -8.70 -5.02
CA ASP A 82 -12.26 -9.34 -5.22
C ASP A 82 -13.16 -8.59 -6.23
N HIS A 83 -12.63 -7.57 -6.91
CA HIS A 83 -13.34 -6.74 -7.89
C HIS A 83 -14.52 -5.93 -7.30
N SER A 84 -14.54 -5.73 -5.98
CA SER A 84 -15.51 -4.87 -5.30
C SER A 84 -15.14 -3.39 -5.36
N ASN A 85 -15.98 -2.52 -4.77
CA ASN A 85 -15.64 -1.11 -4.58
C ASN A 85 -14.49 -0.99 -3.56
N PRO A 86 -13.32 -0.40 -3.92
CA PRO A 86 -12.18 -0.27 -3.01
C PRO A 86 -12.46 0.58 -1.77
N ASN A 87 -13.44 1.49 -1.85
CA ASN A 87 -13.73 2.47 -0.81
C ASN A 87 -14.79 2.00 0.19
N ALA A 88 -15.54 0.93 -0.12
CA ALA A 88 -16.72 0.52 0.65
C ALA A 88 -16.47 0.32 2.15
N LYS A 89 -15.28 -0.15 2.53
CA LYS A 89 -14.89 -0.38 3.94
C LYS A 89 -14.24 0.83 4.61
N LEU A 90 -13.91 1.88 3.85
CA LEU A 90 -13.09 3.01 4.31
C LEU A 90 -13.86 4.34 4.34
N THR A 91 -14.93 4.51 3.56
CA THR A 91 -15.64 5.79 3.43
C THR A 91 -16.11 6.38 4.77
N GLU A 92 -16.60 5.56 5.69
CA GLU A 92 -17.06 6.03 7.03
C GLU A 92 -15.92 6.44 7.97
N PHE A 93 -14.69 6.16 7.55
CA PHE A 93 -13.47 6.36 8.34
C PHE A 93 -12.52 7.39 7.73
N ILE A 94 -12.89 8.07 6.64
CA ILE A 94 -12.09 9.15 6.04
C ILE A 94 -11.67 10.15 7.11
N ALA A 95 -10.39 10.55 7.09
CA ALA A 95 -9.75 11.43 8.07
C ALA A 95 -9.70 10.89 9.52
N LYS A 96 -10.13 9.65 9.75
CA LYS A 96 -10.07 9.01 11.06
C LYS A 96 -8.85 8.12 11.18
N ARG A 97 -8.42 7.96 12.42
CA ARG A 97 -7.40 6.98 12.81
C ARG A 97 -8.04 5.61 12.94
N VAL A 98 -7.46 4.63 12.28
CA VAL A 98 -7.99 3.27 12.21
C VAL A 98 -6.91 2.23 12.44
N GLU A 99 -7.33 1.08 12.95
CA GLU A 99 -6.62 -0.18 12.85
C GLU A 99 -7.21 -0.99 11.70
N VAL A 100 -6.37 -1.38 10.75
CA VAL A 100 -6.78 -2.15 9.56
C VAL A 100 -6.12 -3.51 9.56
N LYS A 101 -6.91 -4.54 9.28
CA LYS A 101 -6.41 -5.87 8.92
C LYS A 101 -6.65 -6.11 7.44
N GLY A 102 -5.65 -6.69 6.77
CA GLY A 102 -5.75 -6.97 5.35
C GLY A 102 -4.53 -7.66 4.78
N THR A 103 -4.53 -7.80 3.45
CA THR A 103 -3.41 -8.38 2.71
C THR A 103 -2.72 -7.28 1.92
N VAL A 104 -1.43 -7.08 2.15
CA VAL A 104 -0.61 -6.14 1.39
C VAL A 104 -0.05 -6.84 0.16
N PHE A 105 -0.09 -6.17 -0.98
CA PHE A 105 0.56 -6.57 -2.22
C PHE A 105 1.61 -5.53 -2.58
N THR A 106 2.84 -5.95 -2.87
CA THR A 106 3.91 -5.04 -3.30
C THR A 106 4.31 -5.35 -4.74
N LYS A 107 4.31 -4.34 -5.61
CA LYS A 107 4.81 -4.45 -6.99
C LYS A 107 5.26 -3.09 -7.51
N GLY A 108 6.44 -3.02 -8.13
CA GLY A 108 6.93 -1.77 -8.75
C GLY A 108 7.03 -0.58 -7.78
N GLY A 109 7.33 -0.83 -6.50
CA GLY A 109 7.37 0.21 -5.46
C GLY A 109 6.01 0.60 -4.87
N LEU A 110 4.90 0.17 -5.48
CA LEU A 110 3.55 0.41 -4.94
C LEU A 110 3.21 -0.60 -3.84
N LYS A 111 2.41 -0.14 -2.88
CA LYS A 111 1.82 -0.95 -1.83
C LYS A 111 0.31 -0.88 -1.92
N GLY A 112 -0.28 -1.96 -2.37
CA GLY A 112 -1.72 -2.17 -2.33
C GLY A 112 -2.14 -2.88 -1.06
N LEU A 113 -3.37 -2.64 -0.61
CA LEU A 113 -3.96 -3.25 0.56
C LEU A 113 -5.37 -3.72 0.23
N PHE A 114 -5.58 -5.03 0.27
CA PHE A 114 -6.93 -5.58 0.31
C PHE A 114 -7.46 -5.53 1.74
N VAL A 115 -8.38 -4.61 1.99
CA VAL A 115 -8.94 -4.33 3.31
C VAL A 115 -9.94 -5.41 3.68
N GLN A 116 -9.68 -6.14 4.76
CA GLN A 116 -10.58 -7.17 5.28
C GLN A 116 -11.48 -6.59 6.38
N SER A 117 -10.88 -5.88 7.35
CA SER A 117 -11.60 -5.21 8.43
C SER A 117 -10.94 -3.91 8.87
N VAL A 118 -11.76 -3.01 9.39
CA VAL A 118 -11.39 -1.67 9.85
C VAL A 118 -12.02 -1.45 11.22
N ARG A 119 -11.24 -0.91 12.15
CA ARG A 119 -11.70 -0.51 13.48
C ARG A 119 -11.24 0.91 13.75
N GLU A 120 -12.17 1.81 13.98
CA GLU A 120 -11.84 3.16 14.43
C GLU A 120 -11.10 3.12 15.78
N LEU A 121 -10.05 3.93 15.88
CA LEU A 121 -9.29 4.14 17.10
C LEU A 121 -9.51 5.59 17.57
N PRO A 122 -9.30 5.87 18.87
CA PRO A 122 -9.21 7.25 19.33
C PRO A 122 -8.16 8.03 18.51
N ALA A 123 -8.44 9.32 18.32
CA ALA A 123 -7.49 10.25 17.70
C ALA A 123 -6.12 10.10 18.36
N ALA A 124 -5.05 10.24 17.57
CA ALA A 124 -3.71 10.20 18.11
C ALA A 124 -3.57 11.27 19.21
N PRO A 125 -2.92 10.96 20.35
CA PRO A 125 -2.63 11.98 21.34
C PRO A 125 -1.86 13.11 20.66
N SER A 126 -2.25 14.35 20.92
CA SER A 126 -1.66 15.58 20.38
C SER A 126 -0.24 15.79 20.92
N GLY A 127 0.67 14.89 20.56
CA GLY A 127 2.08 14.91 20.91
C GLY A 127 2.91 15.24 19.68
N GLY A 128 3.04 16.54 19.40
CA GLY A 128 4.01 17.07 18.45
C GLY A 128 3.49 17.19 17.03
N ALA A 129 2.94 18.37 16.72
CA ALA A 129 2.99 18.88 15.35
C ALA A 129 4.45 18.85 14.88
N SER A 130 4.76 18.00 13.91
CA SER A 130 5.83 18.27 12.96
C SER A 130 5.16 18.54 11.64
N GLN A 131 4.70 19.78 11.47
CA GLN A 131 4.56 20.38 10.16
C GLN A 131 5.95 20.28 9.51
N ARG A 132 6.07 19.48 8.46
CA ARG A 132 7.15 19.58 7.48
C ARG A 132 6.54 19.38 6.11
#